data_AF-A0A939UMV7-F1
#
_entry.id   AF-A0A939UMV7-F1
#
_cell.length_a   1.000
_cell.length_b   1.000
_cell.length_c   1.000
_cell.angle_alpha   90.00
_cell.angle_beta   90.00
_cell.angle_gamma   90.00
#
_symmetry.space_group_name_H-M   'P 1'
#
loop_
_entity.id
_entity.type
_entity.pdbx_description
1 polymer ?
#
loop_
_entity_poly.entity_id
_entity_poly.type
_entity_poly.pdbx_seq_one_letter_code
_entity_poly.pdbx_strand_id
1 'polypeptide(L)'
;MEIHAAQTGPLQVNTFILPLAGRAVLLVDPAGCEFSGDEKRLAQVLDEHDCVPVGVLFTHGHFDHVCGIKALRASFPKIPIAIH
;
A
#
# COMPACT_ATOMS: atom_id res chain seq x y z
N MET A 1 -4.14 4.54 18.62
CA MET A 1 -3.46 3.96 17.44
C MET A 1 -4.56 3.66 16.45
N GLU A 2 -4.68 4.46 15.41
CA GLU A 2 -5.78 4.42 14.44
C GLU A 2 -5.29 3.72 13.16
N ILE A 3 -6.01 2.71 12.68
CA ILE A 3 -5.70 2.04 11.42
C ILE A 3 -6.50 2.73 10.33
N HIS A 4 -5.80 3.22 9.30
CA HIS A 4 -6.46 3.80 8.14
C HIS A 4 -6.65 2.75 7.05
N ALA A 5 -7.78 2.82 6.35
CA ALA A 5 -8.07 2.01 5.19
C ALA A 5 -8.31 2.92 3.98
N ALA A 6 -7.61 2.64 2.88
CA ALA A 6 -7.81 3.28 1.59
C ALA A 6 -8.25 2.23 0.58
N GLN A 7 -9.28 2.54 -0.21
CA GLN A 7 -9.67 1.70 -1.33
C GLN A 7 -8.68 1.92 -2.47
N THR A 8 -8.00 0.87 -2.92
CA THR A 8 -7.08 0.95 -4.06
C THR A 8 -7.27 -0.19 -5.05
N GLY A 9 -6.82 0.01 -6.28
CA GLY A 9 -6.87 -0.96 -7.35
C GLY A 9 -8.26 -1.10 -8.00
N PRO A 10 -8.35 -1.93 -9.05
CA PRO A 10 -9.56 -2.05 -9.87
C PRO A 10 -10.74 -2.69 -9.14
N LEU A 11 -10.47 -3.48 -8.10
CA LEU A 11 -11.51 -4.16 -7.31
C LEU A 11 -11.76 -3.48 -5.96
N GLN A 12 -11.21 -2.28 -5.73
CA GLN A 12 -11.35 -1.55 -4.47
C GLN A 12 -10.92 -2.43 -3.28
N VAL A 13 -9.65 -2.88 -3.33
CA VAL A 13 -9.04 -3.62 -2.23
C VAL A 13 -8.88 -2.68 -1.04
N ASN A 14 -9.19 -3.19 0.15
CA ASN A 14 -8.90 -2.50 1.40
C ASN A 14 -7.38 -2.50 1.64
N THR A 15 -6.71 -1.44 1.23
CA THR A 15 -5.31 -1.22 1.58
C THR A 15 -5.24 -0.61 2.97
N PHE A 16 -4.70 -1.36 3.93
CA PHE A 16 -4.54 -0.87 5.29
C PHE A 16 -3.18 -0.21 5.49
N ILE A 17 -3.20 0.90 6.22
CA ILE A 17 -2.03 1.65 6.65
C ILE A 17 -1.96 1.48 8.16
N LEU A 18 -1.10 0.56 8.60
CA LEU A 18 -0.94 0.21 10.01
C LEU A 18 0.14 1.09 10.62
N PRO A 19 -0.18 2.00 11.56
CA PRO A 19 0.82 2.76 12.27
C PRO A 19 1.70 1.85 13.13
N LEU A 20 2.99 2.13 13.13
CA LEU A 20 4.00 1.54 14.00
C LEU A 20 4.47 2.60 15.01
N ALA A 21 5.79 2.82 15.11
CA ALA A 21 6.37 3.85 15.96
C ALA A 21 6.67 5.13 15.18
N GLY A 22 6.34 6.29 15.77
CA GLY A 22 6.54 7.59 15.14
C GLY A 22 5.74 7.70 13.84
N ARG A 23 6.43 8.00 12.72
CA ARG A 23 5.85 8.11 11.38
C ARG A 23 5.86 6.79 10.59
N ALA A 24 6.43 5.73 11.15
CA ALA A 24 6.57 4.46 10.43
C ALA A 24 5.21 3.75 10.27
N VAL A 25 4.94 3.23 9.07
CA VAL A 25 3.73 2.46 8.79
C VAL A 25 4.03 1.16 8.05
N LEU A 26 3.24 0.12 8.31
CA LEU A 26 3.19 -1.10 7.51
C LEU A 26 1.99 -1.02 6.56
N LEU A 27 2.22 -1.29 5.28
CA LEU A 27 1.17 -1.36 4.28
C LEU A 27 0.67 -2.80 4.16
N VAL A 28 -0.64 -3.00 4.17
CA VAL A 28 -1.26 -4.32 3.96
C VAL A 28 -2.14 -4.27 2.73
N ASP A 29 -1.91 -5.21 1.81
CA ASP A 29 -2.64 -5.37 0.54
C ASP A 29 -2.80 -4.07 -0.29
N PRO A 30 -1.70 -3.36 -0.62
CA PRO A 30 -1.76 -2.26 -1.60
C PRO A 30 -2.05 -2.80 -3.01
N ALA A 31 -3.05 -2.23 -3.68
CA ALA A 31 -3.53 -2.70 -4.99
C ALA A 31 -3.55 -1.61 -6.08
N GLY A 32 -3.24 -0.36 -5.75
CA GLY A 32 -3.28 0.76 -6.70
C GLY A 32 -2.40 0.50 -7.93
N CYS A 33 -2.96 0.68 -9.13
CA CYS A 33 -2.28 0.38 -10.38
C CYS A 33 -2.74 1.25 -11.56
N GLU A 34 -1.96 1.21 -12.64
CA GLU A 34 -2.20 2.01 -13.85
C GLU A 34 -3.55 1.67 -14.53
N PHE A 35 -4.02 0.43 -14.41
CA PHE A 35 -5.30 0.01 -14.98
C PHE A 35 -6.50 0.69 -14.31
N SER A 36 -6.44 0.91 -13.00
CA SER A 36 -7.45 1.67 -12.24
C SER A 36 -7.19 3.18 -12.20
N GLY A 37 -6.01 3.63 -12.67
CA GLY A 37 -5.62 5.05 -12.69
C GLY A 37 -5.37 5.64 -11.30
N ASP A 38 -5.09 4.80 -10.30
CA ASP A 38 -4.90 5.18 -8.90
C ASP A 38 -3.50 4.81 -8.38
N GLU A 39 -2.52 4.62 -9.27
CA GLU A 39 -1.16 4.20 -8.92
C GLU A 39 -0.44 5.17 -7.96
N LYS A 40 -0.89 6.43 -7.92
CA LYS A 40 -0.36 7.48 -7.02
C LYS A 40 -1.18 7.64 -5.73
N ARG A 41 -2.35 7.02 -5.63
CA ARG A 41 -3.29 7.24 -4.51
C ARG A 41 -2.64 6.92 -3.17
N LEU A 42 -1.92 5.81 -3.09
CA LEU A 42 -1.27 5.40 -1.85
C LEU A 42 -0.17 6.38 -1.40
N ALA A 43 0.65 6.86 -2.34
CA ALA A 43 1.68 7.87 -2.04
C ALA A 43 1.05 9.17 -1.52
N GLN A 44 -0.06 9.61 -2.13
CA GLN A 44 -0.79 10.80 -1.68
C GLN A 44 -1.33 10.65 -0.26
N VAL A 45 -1.94 9.50 0.08
CA VAL A 45 -2.41 9.25 1.46
C VAL A 45 -1.24 9.30 2.44
N LEU A 46 -0.11 8.68 2.09
CA LEU A 46 1.06 8.67 2.96
C LEU A 46 1.62 10.08 3.18
N ASP A 47 1.67 10.91 2.14
CA ASP A 47 2.11 12.31 2.24
C ASP A 47 1.14 13.18 3.06
N GLU A 48 -0.17 13.01 2.86
CA GLU A 48 -1.23 13.72 3.61
C GLU A 48 -1.15 13.47 5.12
N HIS A 49 -0.75 12.25 5.51
CA HIS A 49 -0.66 11.82 6.90
C HIS A 49 0.77 11.83 7.47
N ASP A 50 1.75 12.39 6.75
CA ASP A 50 3.18 12.40 7.13
C ASP A 50 3.69 11.00 7.55
N CYS A 51 3.31 9.98 6.78
CA CYS A 51 3.61 8.58 7.04
C CYS A 51 4.76 8.06 6.16
N VAL A 52 5.64 7.26 6.76
CA VAL A 52 6.78 6.64 6.10
C VAL A 52 6.57 5.13 6.05
N PRO A 53 6.31 4.52 4.87
CA PRO A 53 6.16 3.09 4.77
C PRO A 53 7.50 2.39 5.00
N VAL A 54 7.51 1.41 5.91
CA VAL A 54 8.72 0.62 6.22
C VAL A 54 8.66 -0.82 5.70
N GLY A 55 7.52 -1.22 5.16
CA GLY A 55 7.33 -2.53 4.56
C GLY A 55 5.93 -2.72 4.01
N VAL A 56 5.76 -3.78 3.24
CA VAL A 56 4.46 -4.22 2.73
C VAL A 56 4.26 -5.68 3.06
N LEU A 57 3.05 -6.01 3.50
CA LEU A 57 2.59 -7.38 3.71
C LEU A 57 1.41 -7.65 2.78
N PHE A 58 1.53 -8.69 1.97
CA PHE A 58 0.40 -9.28 1.28
C PHE A 58 -0.17 -10.41 2.12
N THR A 59 -1.48 -10.38 2.38
CA THR A 59 -2.15 -11.39 3.21
C THR A 59 -2.19 -12.76 2.55
N HIS A 60 -2.15 -12.81 1.21
CA HIS A 60 -2.13 -14.01 0.37
C HIS A 60 -1.71 -13.63 -1.08
N GLY A 61 -1.73 -14.59 -2.02
CA GLY A 61 -1.30 -14.38 -3.40
C GLY A 61 -2.43 -14.19 -4.42
N HIS A 62 -3.38 -13.27 -4.20
CA HIS A 62 -4.41 -12.99 -5.21
C HIS A 62 -4.02 -11.90 -6.22
N PHE A 63 -4.61 -12.03 -7.41
CA PHE A 63 -4.27 -11.21 -8.57
C PHE A 63 -4.69 -9.74 -8.41
N ASP A 64 -5.75 -9.48 -7.65
CA ASP A 64 -6.42 -8.19 -7.51
C ASP A 64 -5.58 -7.16 -6.76
N HIS A 65 -4.58 -7.59 -5.99
CA HIS A 65 -3.64 -6.70 -5.30
C HIS A 65 -2.18 -6.92 -5.69
N VAL A 66 -1.80 -8.09 -6.23
CA VAL A 66 -0.46 -8.30 -6.84
C VAL A 66 -0.22 -7.35 -8.03
N CYS A 67 -1.29 -6.93 -8.73
CA CYS A 67 -1.18 -5.96 -9.83
C CYS A 67 -0.62 -4.58 -9.38
N GLY A 68 -0.79 -4.22 -8.11
CA GLY A 68 -0.29 -2.97 -7.54
C GLY A 68 1.21 -2.95 -7.24
N ILE A 69 1.90 -4.11 -7.30
CA ILE A 69 3.33 -4.20 -6.94
C ILE A 69 4.21 -3.31 -7.81
N LYS A 70 3.90 -3.17 -9.11
CA LYS A 70 4.68 -2.32 -10.02
C LYS A 70 4.65 -0.85 -9.59
N ALA A 71 3.46 -0.34 -9.28
CA ALA A 71 3.28 1.04 -8.79
C ALA A 71 3.97 1.23 -7.43
N LEU A 72 3.78 0.27 -6.51
CA LEU A 72 4.42 0.26 -5.21
C LEU A 72 5.95 0.33 -5.32
N ARG A 73 6.57 -0.47 -6.19
CA ARG A 73 8.03 -0.48 -6.38
C ARG A 73 8.54 0.78 -7.07
N ALA A 74 7.75 1.41 -7.93
CA ALA A 74 8.11 2.69 -8.52
C ALA A 74 8.20 3.80 -7.46
N SER A 75 7.23 3.83 -6.53
CA SER A 75 7.20 4.82 -5.43
C SER A 75 8.16 4.48 -4.29
N PHE A 76 8.33 3.20 -3.96
CA PHE A 76 9.08 2.71 -2.81
C PHE A 76 10.02 1.56 -3.21
N PRO A 77 11.13 1.86 -3.91
CA PRO A 77 11.98 0.82 -4.51
C PRO A 77 12.65 -0.10 -3.49
N LYS A 78 12.93 0.39 -2.28
CA LYS A 78 13.76 -0.30 -1.26
C LYS A 78 12.96 -0.99 -0.15
N ILE A 79 11.66 -0.79 -0.03
CA ILE A 79 10.91 -1.36 1.09
C ILE A 79 10.78 -2.88 0.93
N PRO A 80 10.90 -3.65 2.03
CA PRO A 80 10.67 -5.09 1.99
C PRO A 80 9.21 -5.39 1.65
N ILE A 81 9.00 -6.44 0.87
CA ILE A 81 7.69 -7.00 0.58
C ILE A 81 7.69 -8.42 1.12
N ALA A 82 6.74 -8.73 1.99
CA ALA A 82 6.48 -10.07 2.50
C ALA A 82 5.10 -10.55 2.00
N ILE A 83 4.95 -11.87 1.91
CA ILE A 83 3.71 -12.55 1.58
C ILE A 83 3.59 -13.77 2.49
N HIS A 84 2.37 -14.09 2.92
CA HIS A 84 2.09 -15.34 3.62
C HIS A 84 2.09 -16.54 2.67
#